data_AF-A0A1Q6A146-F1
#
_entry.id   AF-A0A1Q6A146-F1
#
_cell.length_a   1.000
_cell.length_b   1.000
_cell.length_c   1.000
_cell.angle_alpha   90.00
_cell.angle_beta   90.00
_cell.angle_gamma   90.00
#
_symmetry.space_group_name_H-M   'P 1'
#
loop_
_entity.id
_entity.type
_entity.pdbx_description
1 polymer ?
#
loop_
_entity_poly.entity_id
_entity_poly.type
_entity_poly.pdbx_seq_one_letter_code
_entity_poly.pdbx_strand_id
1 'polypeptide(L)'
;MKTLLLLFCVAFSCAAFAQTPEVTKKGGYTLTFSNNDPNLDPVVKEKLISTFFKVYPELAKEYNKKTAKEVFMMIDTAYAGVAETDNAHVRISSKWMHKKPEDIDVVTHEVMHIVQDYGQSNGPGWLTEGIADYARNQFGVNNAAAKWSLGDYKPGSNYDNAYRITARFLLWIESHHKKGIVKVLDKQMRDHAYVDSVWKDQTGKTLDELWAEYIASPAL
;
A
#
# COMPACT_ATOMS: atom_id res chain seq x y z
N MET A 1 -39.81 -8.37 56.00
CA MET A 1 -38.36 -8.10 55.82
C MET A 1 -37.97 -8.50 54.40
N LYS A 2 -37.69 -7.55 53.51
CA LYS A 2 -37.15 -7.80 52.17
C LYS A 2 -35.74 -7.22 52.14
N THR A 3 -34.74 -8.08 51.99
CA THR A 3 -33.33 -7.72 51.93
C THR A 3 -33.03 -7.16 50.53
N LEU A 4 -32.56 -5.91 50.45
CA LEU A 4 -32.10 -5.28 49.22
C LEU A 4 -30.62 -5.59 49.03
N LEU A 5 -30.28 -6.39 48.01
CA LEU A 5 -28.90 -6.69 47.64
C LEU A 5 -28.42 -5.61 46.66
N LEU A 6 -27.47 -4.76 47.07
CA LEU A 6 -26.77 -3.88 46.14
C LEU A 6 -25.70 -4.67 45.40
N LEU A 7 -25.87 -4.85 44.08
CA LEU A 7 -24.78 -5.26 43.20
C LEU A 7 -23.81 -4.08 43.02
N PHE A 8 -22.57 -4.25 43.46
CA PHE A 8 -21.45 -3.40 43.07
C PHE A 8 -20.95 -3.87 41.70
N CYS A 9 -21.32 -3.17 40.62
CA CYS A 9 -20.62 -3.29 39.34
C CYS A 9 -19.29 -2.55 39.44
N VAL A 10 -18.20 -3.29 39.59
CA VAL A 10 -16.84 -2.74 39.42
C VAL A 10 -16.59 -2.62 37.92
N ALA A 11 -16.63 -1.40 37.40
CA ALA A 11 -16.19 -1.11 36.04
C ALA A 11 -14.66 -1.19 36.00
N PHE A 12 -14.11 -2.23 35.37
CA PHE A 12 -12.70 -2.26 34.99
C PHE A 12 -12.49 -1.30 33.83
N SER A 13 -11.98 -0.11 34.11
CA SER A 13 -11.44 0.77 33.08
C SER A 13 -10.09 0.19 32.62
N CYS A 14 -10.08 -0.49 31.47
CA CYS A 14 -8.84 -0.70 30.74
C CYS A 14 -8.36 0.69 30.27
N ALA A 15 -7.40 1.28 30.99
CA ALA A 15 -6.69 2.44 30.49
C ALA A 15 -5.90 2.01 29.25
N ALA A 16 -6.38 2.39 28.07
CA ALA A 16 -5.61 2.27 26.85
C ALA A 16 -4.38 3.20 26.97
N PHE A 17 -3.19 2.61 27.07
CA PHE A 17 -1.92 3.34 26.98
C PHE A 17 -1.70 3.72 25.51
N ALA A 18 -2.32 4.80 25.05
CA ALA A 18 -1.94 5.41 23.78
C ALA A 18 -0.66 6.21 24.00
N GLN A 19 0.43 5.81 23.34
CA GLN A 19 1.67 6.58 23.36
C GLN A 19 1.43 7.93 22.66
N THR A 20 2.00 9.02 23.19
CA THR A 20 1.98 10.32 22.52
C THR A 20 2.53 10.18 21.09
N PRO A 21 1.81 10.67 20.06
CA PRO A 21 2.29 10.58 18.68
C PRO A 21 3.65 11.24 18.49
N GLU A 22 4.52 10.59 17.72
CA GLU A 22 5.85 11.08 17.34
C GLU A 22 5.77 11.79 15.99
N VAL A 23 6.14 13.08 15.96
CA VAL A 23 6.14 13.87 14.72
C VAL A 23 7.57 14.04 14.21
N THR A 24 7.82 13.54 13.00
CA THR A 24 9.12 13.71 12.32
C THR A 24 8.92 14.52 11.05
N LYS A 25 9.82 15.48 10.78
CA LYS A 25 9.82 16.31 9.57
C LYS A 25 11.13 16.15 8.82
N LYS A 26 11.08 15.85 7.53
CA LYS A 26 12.27 15.70 6.68
C LYS A 26 11.94 15.94 5.22
N GLY A 27 12.76 16.73 4.53
CA GLY A 27 12.65 16.93 3.08
C GLY A 27 11.30 17.50 2.61
N GLY A 28 10.63 18.31 3.44
CA GLY A 28 9.31 18.89 3.12
C GLY A 28 8.12 17.96 3.38
N TYR A 29 8.35 16.78 3.97
CA TYR A 29 7.31 15.85 4.40
C TYR A 29 7.29 15.74 5.93
N THR A 30 6.09 15.56 6.47
CA THR A 30 5.82 15.31 7.89
C THR A 30 5.17 13.94 8.05
N LEU A 31 5.71 13.14 8.97
CA LEU A 31 5.09 11.89 9.42
C LEU A 31 4.68 12.04 10.89
N THR A 32 3.40 11.82 11.18
CA THR A 32 2.89 11.64 12.54
C THR A 32 2.71 10.15 12.79
N PHE A 33 3.56 9.56 13.62
CA PHE A 33 3.53 8.15 13.94
C PHE A 33 2.85 7.92 15.29
N SER A 34 1.82 7.06 15.32
CA SER A 34 1.12 6.65 16.53
C SER A 34 1.22 5.14 16.73
N ASN A 35 1.26 4.68 17.97
CA ASN A 35 1.42 3.27 18.29
C ASN A 35 0.48 2.86 19.44
N ASN A 36 -0.47 1.97 19.13
CA ASN A 36 -1.37 1.38 20.13
C ASN A 36 -0.82 0.06 20.71
N ASP A 37 0.36 -0.38 20.28
CA ASP A 37 1.02 -1.60 20.76
C ASP A 37 2.27 -1.25 21.59
N PRO A 38 2.19 -1.29 22.94
CA PRO A 38 3.33 -0.95 23.79
C PRO A 38 4.49 -1.96 23.70
N ASN A 39 4.26 -3.13 23.07
CA ASN A 39 5.26 -4.19 22.93
C ASN A 39 5.83 -4.30 21.52
N LEU A 40 5.48 -3.38 20.61
CA LEU A 40 6.10 -3.35 19.29
C LEU A 40 7.61 -3.13 19.43
N ASP A 41 8.39 -3.96 18.75
CA ASP A 41 9.85 -3.81 18.72
C ASP A 41 10.23 -2.39 18.24
N PRO A 42 10.98 -1.60 19.05
CA PRO A 42 11.42 -0.26 18.66
C PRO A 42 12.17 -0.23 17.33
N VAL A 43 12.91 -1.29 16.99
CA VAL A 43 13.63 -1.41 15.71
C VAL A 43 12.64 -1.50 14.54
N VAL A 44 11.52 -2.22 14.71
CA VAL A 44 10.47 -2.28 13.67
C VAL A 44 9.84 -0.91 13.48
N LYS A 45 9.54 -0.19 14.57
CA LYS A 45 9.07 1.21 14.50
C LYS A 45 10.02 2.09 13.69
N GLU A 46 11.32 2.08 14.05
CA GLU A 46 12.34 2.88 13.38
C GLU A 46 12.47 2.53 11.89
N LYS A 47 12.41 1.24 11.55
CA LYS A 47 12.41 0.77 10.15
C LYS A 47 11.20 1.29 9.38
N LEU A 48 9.99 1.23 9.93
CA LEU A 48 8.77 1.74 9.27
C LEU A 48 8.87 3.25 8.97
N ILE A 49 9.27 4.05 9.96
CA ILE A 49 9.48 5.50 9.81
C ILE A 49 10.57 5.78 8.77
N SER A 50 11.68 5.04 8.81
CA SER A 50 12.79 5.21 7.87
C SER A 50 12.39 4.84 6.44
N THR A 51 11.61 3.78 6.25
CA THR A 51 11.06 3.38 4.95
C THR A 51 10.19 4.49 4.39
N PHE A 52 9.27 5.07 5.17
CA PHE A 52 8.44 6.19 4.74
C PHE A 52 9.29 7.33 4.15
N PHE A 53 10.26 7.84 4.91
CA PHE A 53 11.11 8.95 4.48
C PHE A 53 12.07 8.60 3.34
N LYS A 54 12.27 7.32 3.06
CA LYS A 54 13.06 6.84 1.93
C LYS A 54 12.22 6.74 0.65
N VAL A 55 11.01 6.18 0.73
CA VAL A 55 10.23 5.80 -0.45
C VAL A 55 9.21 6.87 -0.86
N TYR A 56 8.54 7.51 0.11
CA TYR A 56 7.43 8.42 -0.19
C TYR A 56 7.85 9.65 -1.02
N PRO A 57 8.99 10.32 -0.75
CA PRO A 57 9.47 11.40 -1.60
C PRO A 57 9.79 10.98 -3.04
N GLU A 58 10.29 9.75 -3.24
CA GLU A 58 10.59 9.21 -4.58
C GLU A 58 9.29 8.88 -5.34
N LEU A 59 8.32 8.25 -4.69
CA LEU A 59 7.00 7.99 -5.27
C LEU A 59 6.29 9.31 -5.65
N ALA A 60 6.30 10.30 -4.75
CA ALA A 60 5.75 11.62 -5.02
C ALA A 60 6.42 12.30 -6.22
N LYS A 61 7.76 12.22 -6.32
CA LYS A 61 8.50 12.77 -7.45
C LYS A 61 8.16 12.09 -8.77
N GLU A 62 8.00 10.77 -8.72
CA GLU A 62 7.82 9.91 -9.88
C GLU A 62 6.40 9.98 -10.47
N TYR A 63 5.38 10.02 -9.60
CA TYR A 63 3.98 9.89 -9.99
C TYR A 63 3.17 11.17 -9.71
N ASN A 64 3.21 11.71 -8.49
CA ASN A 64 2.38 12.87 -8.11
C ASN A 64 3.06 13.83 -7.13
N LYS A 65 3.67 14.90 -7.66
CA LYS A 65 4.36 15.90 -6.82
C LYS A 65 3.41 16.69 -5.91
N LYS A 66 2.12 16.72 -6.24
CA LYS A 66 1.07 17.41 -5.49
C LYS A 66 0.47 16.57 -4.36
N THR A 67 0.93 15.32 -4.18
CA THR A 67 0.50 14.46 -3.07
C THR A 67 0.73 15.11 -1.70
N ALA A 68 -0.01 14.63 -0.70
CA ALA A 68 -0.03 15.13 0.66
C ALA A 68 1.38 15.24 1.26
N LYS A 69 1.64 16.34 1.97
CA LYS A 69 2.91 16.58 2.67
C LYS A 69 2.88 16.13 4.13
N GLU A 70 1.69 15.89 4.67
CA GLU A 70 1.47 15.38 6.01
C GLU A 70 0.82 14.00 5.90
N VAL A 71 1.44 13.01 6.51
CA VAL A 71 0.98 11.62 6.52
C VAL A 71 0.93 11.14 7.96
N PHE A 72 -0.08 10.35 8.27
CA PHE A 72 -0.29 9.73 9.57
C PHE A 72 -0.05 8.24 9.42
N MET A 73 0.71 7.65 10.33
CA MET A 73 0.94 6.20 10.36
C MET A 73 0.61 5.67 11.74
N MET A 74 -0.28 4.70 11.83
CA MET A 74 -0.73 4.11 13.08
C MET A 74 -0.50 2.60 13.10
N ILE A 75 0.13 2.12 14.17
CA ILE A 75 0.14 0.71 14.52
C ILE A 75 -1.13 0.40 15.32
N ASP A 76 -1.99 -0.45 14.76
CA ASP A 76 -3.30 -0.79 15.33
C ASP A 76 -3.33 -2.25 15.80
N THR A 77 -3.67 -2.46 17.07
CA THR A 77 -3.82 -3.79 17.70
C THR A 77 -5.18 -4.44 17.40
N ALA A 78 -6.18 -3.64 17.01
CA ALA A 78 -7.52 -4.11 16.65
C ALA A 78 -7.64 -4.49 15.16
N TYR A 79 -6.79 -3.93 14.29
CA TYR A 79 -6.84 -4.19 12.85
C TYR A 79 -6.38 -5.61 12.49
N ALA A 80 -7.23 -6.34 11.77
CA ALA A 80 -7.04 -7.75 11.43
C ALA A 80 -6.41 -7.99 10.04
N GLY A 81 -6.35 -6.96 9.20
CA GLY A 81 -5.68 -7.01 7.89
C GLY A 81 -4.16 -6.93 7.99
N VAL A 82 -3.51 -6.60 6.88
CA VAL A 82 -2.05 -6.36 6.83
C VAL A 82 -1.79 -4.87 7.12
N ALA A 83 -2.25 -4.03 6.20
CA ALA A 83 -2.30 -2.59 6.31
C ALA A 83 -3.48 -2.07 5.47
N GLU A 84 -3.78 -0.79 5.58
CA GLU A 84 -4.68 -0.05 4.69
C GLU A 84 -4.35 1.44 4.75
N THR A 85 -4.80 2.18 3.75
CA THR A 85 -4.63 3.62 3.67
C THR A 85 -5.92 4.29 3.27
N ASP A 86 -6.29 5.33 4.00
CA ASP A 86 -7.36 6.25 3.62
C ASP A 86 -6.97 7.68 4.00
N ASN A 87 -7.22 8.64 3.11
CA ASN A 87 -7.01 10.07 3.34
C ASN A 87 -5.68 10.41 4.06
N ALA A 88 -4.55 9.93 3.52
CA ALA A 88 -3.20 10.07 4.10
C ALA A 88 -2.98 9.44 5.49
N HIS A 89 -3.89 8.59 5.96
CA HIS A 89 -3.75 7.79 7.18
C HIS A 89 -3.45 6.36 6.81
N VAL A 90 -2.22 5.94 7.08
CA VAL A 90 -1.77 4.56 6.96
C VAL A 90 -2.03 3.85 8.27
N ARG A 91 -2.77 2.76 8.22
CA ARG A 91 -2.99 1.86 9.37
C ARG A 91 -2.30 0.54 9.10
N ILE A 92 -1.44 0.10 10.03
CA ILE A 92 -0.69 -1.17 9.93
C ILE A 92 -1.06 -2.06 11.11
N SER A 93 -1.32 -3.33 10.85
CA SER A 93 -1.64 -4.30 11.91
C SER A 93 -0.42 -4.60 12.78
N SER A 94 -0.55 -4.39 14.09
CA SER A 94 0.45 -4.83 15.07
C SER A 94 0.68 -6.34 14.99
N LYS A 95 -0.39 -7.13 14.83
CA LYS A 95 -0.31 -8.60 14.69
C LYS A 95 0.53 -9.01 13.48
N TRP A 96 0.41 -8.27 12.37
CA TRP A 96 1.22 -8.51 11.19
C TRP A 96 2.69 -8.18 11.45
N MET A 97 2.99 -7.02 12.05
CA MET A 97 4.37 -6.62 12.37
C MET A 97 5.08 -7.59 13.33
N HIS A 98 4.36 -8.15 14.32
CA HIS A 98 4.93 -9.22 15.17
C HIS A 98 5.24 -10.51 14.38
N LYS A 99 4.37 -10.87 13.42
CA LYS A 99 4.54 -12.07 12.60
C LYS A 99 5.57 -11.90 11.48
N LYS A 100 5.71 -10.69 10.96
CA LYS A 100 6.47 -10.32 9.75
C LYS A 100 7.23 -9.01 9.97
N PRO A 101 8.16 -8.94 10.94
CA PRO A 101 8.84 -7.69 11.31
C PRO A 101 9.71 -7.10 10.19
N GLU A 102 10.11 -7.91 9.20
CA GLU A 102 10.86 -7.44 8.03
C GLU A 102 9.96 -6.91 6.91
N ASP A 103 8.64 -7.10 6.97
CA ASP A 103 7.70 -6.70 5.91
C ASP A 103 7.35 -5.20 5.98
N ILE A 104 8.37 -4.36 6.12
CA ILE A 104 8.22 -2.90 6.24
C ILE A 104 7.81 -2.23 4.92
N ASP A 105 7.97 -2.92 3.78
CA ASP A 105 7.54 -2.43 2.47
C ASP A 105 6.03 -2.50 2.26
N VAL A 106 5.25 -2.97 3.24
CA VAL A 106 3.83 -2.61 3.33
C VAL A 106 3.66 -1.09 3.30
N VAL A 107 4.58 -0.33 3.92
CA VAL A 107 4.60 1.14 3.85
C VAL A 107 4.69 1.61 2.40
N THR A 108 5.53 0.99 1.57
CA THR A 108 5.71 1.39 0.17
C THR A 108 4.44 1.18 -0.65
N HIS A 109 3.70 0.10 -0.41
CA HIS A 109 2.38 -0.13 -0.99
C HIS A 109 1.38 0.93 -0.51
N GLU A 110 1.23 1.05 0.81
CA GLU A 110 0.25 1.94 1.45
C GLU A 110 0.43 3.41 1.07
N VAL A 111 1.67 3.91 1.12
CA VAL A 111 1.93 5.31 0.79
C VAL A 111 1.81 5.59 -0.70
N MET A 112 1.87 4.56 -1.56
CA MET A 112 1.52 4.72 -2.97
C MET A 112 0.05 5.10 -3.12
N HIS A 113 -0.88 4.59 -2.29
CA HIS A 113 -2.28 5.01 -2.33
C HIS A 113 -2.46 6.51 -2.04
N ILE A 114 -1.60 7.11 -1.21
CA ILE A 114 -1.60 8.56 -0.97
C ILE A 114 -1.08 9.32 -2.20
N VAL A 115 -0.12 8.75 -2.93
CA VAL A 115 0.39 9.33 -4.19
C VAL A 115 -0.63 9.21 -5.31
N GLN A 116 -1.32 8.07 -5.37
CA GLN A 116 -2.41 7.81 -6.28
C GLN A 116 -3.51 8.84 -6.10
N ASP A 117 -4.05 9.04 -4.89
CA ASP A 117 -5.07 10.07 -4.64
C ASP A 117 -6.18 10.10 -5.71
N TYR A 118 -6.64 8.91 -6.11
CA TYR A 118 -7.58 8.75 -7.23
C TYR A 118 -9.00 9.23 -6.91
N GLY A 119 -9.33 9.43 -5.63
CA GLY A 119 -10.68 9.75 -5.19
C GLY A 119 -11.71 8.75 -5.72
N GLN A 120 -12.88 9.24 -6.12
CA GLN A 120 -13.89 8.44 -6.83
C GLN A 120 -13.52 8.33 -8.32
N SER A 121 -12.47 7.57 -8.62
CA SER A 121 -12.03 7.33 -10.00
C SER A 121 -12.97 6.40 -10.74
N ASN A 122 -13.05 6.57 -12.06
CA ASN A 122 -13.85 5.75 -12.96
C ASN A 122 -13.10 4.49 -13.45
N GLY A 123 -11.82 4.34 -13.11
CA GLY A 123 -11.07 3.14 -13.43
C GLY A 123 -11.17 2.05 -12.37
N PRO A 124 -10.68 0.84 -12.69
CA PRO A 124 -10.97 -0.33 -11.88
C PRO A 124 -10.08 -0.45 -10.64
N GLY A 125 -10.66 -0.92 -9.53
CA GLY A 125 -9.94 -1.09 -8.26
C GLY A 125 -8.77 -2.07 -8.34
N TRP A 126 -8.84 -3.11 -9.19
CA TRP A 126 -7.72 -4.04 -9.36
C TRP A 126 -6.46 -3.36 -9.90
N LEU A 127 -6.62 -2.30 -10.70
CA LEU A 127 -5.50 -1.53 -11.23
C LEU A 127 -4.91 -0.63 -10.15
N THR A 128 -5.74 -0.06 -9.27
CA THR A 128 -5.29 0.70 -8.09
C THR A 128 -4.34 -0.13 -7.23
N GLU A 129 -4.76 -1.32 -6.82
CA GLU A 129 -3.93 -2.24 -6.02
C GLU A 129 -2.71 -2.75 -6.80
N GLY A 130 -2.88 -3.07 -8.09
CA GLY A 130 -1.79 -3.53 -8.94
C GLY A 130 -0.68 -2.50 -9.13
N ILE A 131 -1.04 -1.22 -9.26
CA ILE A 131 -0.06 -0.12 -9.33
C ILE A 131 0.67 0.05 -7.99
N ALA A 132 -0.03 -0.12 -6.85
CA ALA A 132 0.59 -0.04 -5.53
C ALA A 132 1.63 -1.16 -5.32
N ASP A 133 1.33 -2.40 -5.70
CA ASP A 133 2.30 -3.50 -5.64
C ASP A 133 3.40 -3.39 -6.71
N TYR A 134 3.11 -2.81 -7.89
CA TYR A 134 4.14 -2.48 -8.87
C TYR A 134 5.13 -1.46 -8.27
N ALA A 135 4.63 -0.38 -7.66
CA ALA A 135 5.44 0.61 -6.97
C ALA A 135 6.25 -0.02 -5.83
N ARG A 136 5.64 -0.90 -5.02
CA ARG A 136 6.37 -1.67 -4.02
C ARG A 136 7.51 -2.51 -4.60
N ASN A 137 7.31 -3.14 -5.76
CA ASN A 137 8.38 -3.88 -6.42
C ASN A 137 9.54 -2.97 -6.89
N GLN A 138 9.23 -1.78 -7.40
CA GLN A 138 10.24 -0.85 -7.92
C GLN A 138 10.98 -0.06 -6.83
N PHE A 139 10.27 0.36 -5.77
CA PHE A 139 10.76 1.31 -4.77
C PHE A 139 10.99 0.67 -3.39
N GLY A 140 10.53 -0.55 -3.18
CA GLY A 140 10.67 -1.24 -1.90
C GLY A 140 12.14 -1.46 -1.53
N VAL A 141 12.44 -1.31 -0.23
CA VAL A 141 13.81 -1.28 0.29
C VAL A 141 14.19 -2.52 1.09
N ASN A 142 13.22 -3.38 1.41
CA ASN A 142 13.39 -4.55 2.27
C ASN A 142 12.66 -5.81 1.77
N ASN A 143 12.10 -5.79 0.55
CA ASN A 143 11.38 -6.93 -0.05
C ASN A 143 12.14 -8.26 0.06
N ALA A 144 13.46 -8.25 -0.19
CA ALA A 144 14.29 -9.46 -0.08
C ALA A 144 14.30 -10.05 1.35
N ALA A 145 14.51 -9.21 2.38
CA ALA A 145 14.49 -9.65 3.77
C ALA A 145 13.08 -10.10 4.21
N ALA A 146 12.05 -9.43 3.71
CA ALA A 146 10.65 -9.80 3.92
C ALA A 146 10.25 -11.09 3.19
N LYS A 147 11.09 -11.62 2.29
CA LYS A 147 10.76 -12.71 1.34
C LYS A 147 9.54 -12.37 0.48
N TRP A 148 9.37 -11.08 0.16
CA TRP A 148 8.36 -10.58 -0.75
C TRP A 148 8.96 -10.43 -2.15
N SER A 149 8.17 -10.75 -3.17
CA SER A 149 8.50 -10.60 -4.59
C SER A 149 7.22 -10.49 -5.40
N LEU A 150 7.24 -10.35 -6.72
CA LEU A 150 6.00 -10.49 -7.50
C LEU A 150 5.56 -11.96 -7.68
N GLY A 151 6.46 -12.91 -7.43
CA GLY A 151 6.25 -14.33 -7.75
C GLY A 151 6.24 -14.57 -9.26
N ASP A 152 6.05 -15.81 -9.69
CA ASP A 152 5.87 -16.15 -11.11
C ASP A 152 4.40 -16.11 -11.52
N TYR A 153 4.14 -16.16 -12.82
CA TYR A 153 2.79 -16.39 -13.34
C TYR A 153 2.21 -17.69 -12.77
N LYS A 154 0.95 -17.64 -12.34
CA LYS A 154 0.21 -18.78 -11.81
C LYS A 154 -0.96 -19.10 -12.74
N PRO A 155 -1.05 -20.33 -13.28
CA PRO A 155 -2.19 -20.76 -14.08
C PRO A 155 -3.53 -20.51 -13.34
N GLY A 156 -4.52 -20.00 -14.08
CA GLY A 156 -5.83 -19.64 -13.53
C GLY A 156 -5.92 -18.24 -12.92
N SER A 157 -4.82 -17.48 -12.89
CA SER A 157 -4.85 -16.05 -12.56
C SER A 157 -5.36 -15.22 -13.73
N ASN A 158 -5.78 -13.99 -13.47
CA ASN A 158 -6.16 -12.99 -14.47
C ASN A 158 -5.62 -11.60 -14.11
N TYR A 159 -5.51 -10.69 -15.10
CA TYR A 159 -4.99 -9.33 -14.90
C TYR A 159 -5.76 -8.50 -13.86
N ASP A 160 -7.02 -8.85 -13.59
CA ASP A 160 -7.91 -8.19 -12.64
C ASP A 160 -7.86 -8.77 -11.21
N ASN A 161 -6.94 -9.69 -10.93
CA ASN A 161 -6.77 -10.27 -9.59
C ASN A 161 -6.06 -9.35 -8.58
N ALA A 162 -5.78 -8.10 -8.96
CA ALA A 162 -5.13 -7.08 -8.14
C ALA A 162 -3.72 -7.48 -7.67
N TYR A 163 -3.14 -6.63 -6.82
CA TYR A 163 -1.90 -6.89 -6.07
C TYR A 163 -0.76 -7.44 -6.96
N ARG A 164 0.05 -8.36 -6.43
CA ARG A 164 1.21 -8.99 -7.07
C ARG A 164 0.92 -9.55 -8.47
N ILE A 165 -0.28 -10.06 -8.72
CA ILE A 165 -0.64 -10.65 -10.02
C ILE A 165 -0.71 -9.54 -11.07
N THR A 166 -1.52 -8.51 -10.82
CA THR A 166 -1.61 -7.33 -11.70
C THR A 166 -0.26 -6.62 -11.79
N ALA A 167 0.44 -6.43 -10.68
CA ALA A 167 1.74 -5.76 -10.64
C ALA A 167 2.81 -6.45 -11.49
N ARG A 168 2.84 -7.79 -11.50
CA ARG A 168 3.72 -8.57 -12.38
C ARG A 168 3.40 -8.34 -13.84
N PHE A 169 2.12 -8.35 -14.18
CA PHE A 169 1.68 -8.10 -15.54
C PHE A 169 2.02 -6.68 -16.00
N LEU A 170 1.81 -5.67 -15.15
CA LEU A 170 2.24 -4.29 -15.42
C LEU A 170 3.75 -4.21 -15.68
N LEU A 171 4.56 -4.90 -14.88
CA LEU A 171 6.01 -4.98 -15.10
C LEU A 171 6.36 -5.66 -16.42
N TRP A 172 5.65 -6.73 -16.79
CA TRP A 172 5.84 -7.39 -18.07
C TRP A 172 5.53 -6.44 -19.25
N ILE A 173 4.44 -5.68 -19.20
CA ILE A 173 4.09 -4.70 -20.25
C ILE A 173 5.16 -3.60 -20.35
N GLU A 174 5.65 -3.10 -19.21
CA GLU A 174 6.74 -2.12 -19.15
C GLU A 174 8.02 -2.62 -19.84
N SER A 175 8.34 -3.91 -19.70
CA SER A 175 9.51 -4.55 -20.32
C SER A 175 9.33 -4.86 -21.81
N HIS A 176 8.14 -5.26 -22.25
CA HIS A 176 7.94 -5.87 -23.58
C HIS A 176 7.22 -4.98 -24.58
N HIS A 177 6.33 -4.09 -24.14
CA HIS A 177 5.47 -3.31 -25.02
C HIS A 177 5.69 -1.82 -24.89
N LYS A 178 5.56 -1.29 -23.67
CA LYS A 178 5.50 0.15 -23.46
C LYS A 178 6.06 0.55 -22.11
N LYS A 179 7.35 0.92 -22.13
CA LYS A 179 7.97 1.61 -21.00
C LYS A 179 7.22 2.93 -20.71
N GLY A 180 6.89 3.13 -19.43
CA GLY A 180 6.14 4.26 -18.89
C GLY A 180 4.63 4.09 -18.91
N ILE A 181 4.07 2.95 -19.33
CA ILE A 181 2.62 2.74 -19.33
C ILE A 181 2.02 2.86 -17.92
N VAL A 182 2.71 2.40 -16.88
CA VAL A 182 2.18 2.47 -15.50
C VAL A 182 1.97 3.91 -15.07
N LYS A 183 2.87 4.83 -15.45
CA LYS A 183 2.71 6.27 -15.21
C LYS A 183 1.54 6.87 -15.98
N VAL A 184 1.31 6.41 -17.20
CA VAL A 184 0.16 6.86 -18.01
C VAL A 184 -1.15 6.44 -17.34
N LEU A 185 -1.24 5.17 -16.95
CA LEU A 185 -2.41 4.61 -16.26
C LEU A 185 -2.66 5.35 -14.94
N ASP A 186 -1.65 5.45 -14.08
CA ASP A 186 -1.73 6.16 -12.80
C ASP A 186 -2.16 7.63 -12.97
N LYS A 187 -1.64 8.33 -13.97
CA LYS A 187 -2.07 9.70 -14.27
C LYS A 187 -3.52 9.76 -14.76
N GLN A 188 -3.95 8.87 -15.64
CA GLN A 188 -5.34 8.86 -16.12
C GLN A 188 -6.33 8.51 -15.01
N MET A 189 -5.98 7.58 -14.12
CA MET A 189 -6.76 7.24 -12.94
C MET A 189 -6.94 8.45 -12.02
N ARG A 190 -5.86 9.21 -11.78
CA ARG A 190 -5.89 10.50 -11.04
C ARG A 190 -6.74 11.57 -11.69
N ASP A 191 -6.65 11.70 -13.00
CA ASP A 191 -7.34 12.76 -13.74
C ASP A 191 -8.81 12.39 -14.03
N HIS A 192 -9.31 11.25 -13.54
CA HIS A 192 -10.63 10.69 -13.86
C HIS A 192 -10.87 10.55 -15.37
N ALA A 193 -9.81 10.25 -16.11
CA ALA A 193 -9.79 10.16 -17.57
C ALA A 193 -9.49 8.75 -18.07
N TYR A 194 -9.50 7.75 -17.18
CA TYR A 194 -9.25 6.37 -17.56
C TYR A 194 -10.37 5.87 -18.49
N VAL A 195 -9.97 5.24 -19.59
CA VAL A 195 -10.84 4.52 -20.51
C VAL A 195 -10.11 3.28 -21.02
N ASP A 196 -10.82 2.18 -21.25
CA ASP A 196 -10.20 0.91 -21.63
C ASP A 196 -9.42 0.96 -22.95
N SER A 197 -9.70 1.94 -23.82
CA SER A 197 -8.93 2.13 -25.05
C SER A 197 -7.46 2.47 -24.78
N VAL A 198 -7.11 2.98 -23.59
CA VAL A 198 -5.73 3.37 -23.23
C VAL A 198 -4.74 2.23 -23.46
N TRP A 199 -5.13 0.98 -23.19
CA TRP A 199 -4.27 -0.17 -23.42
C TRP A 199 -3.88 -0.29 -24.90
N LYS A 200 -4.87 -0.19 -25.79
CA LYS A 200 -4.66 -0.25 -27.23
C LYS A 200 -3.97 0.99 -27.76
N ASP A 201 -4.34 2.17 -27.26
CA ASP A 201 -3.76 3.45 -27.69
C ASP A 201 -2.26 3.54 -27.32
N GLN A 202 -1.86 2.95 -26.19
CA GLN A 202 -0.47 2.98 -25.71
C GLN A 202 0.40 1.82 -26.23
N THR A 203 -0.21 0.64 -26.50
CA THR A 203 0.56 -0.59 -26.83
C THR A 203 0.26 -1.15 -28.22
N GLY A 204 -0.79 -0.68 -28.89
CA GLY A 204 -1.34 -1.28 -30.11
C GLY A 204 -2.24 -2.50 -29.86
N LYS A 205 -2.38 -2.96 -28.61
CA LYS A 205 -3.11 -4.19 -28.23
C LYS A 205 -4.13 -3.92 -27.13
N THR A 206 -5.26 -4.60 -27.20
CA THR A 206 -6.26 -4.61 -26.14
C THR A 206 -5.71 -5.27 -24.87
N LEU A 207 -6.35 -5.02 -23.72
CA LEU A 207 -5.97 -5.62 -22.45
C LEU A 207 -5.96 -7.15 -22.49
N ASP A 208 -6.98 -7.75 -23.14
CA ASP A 208 -7.09 -9.21 -23.30
C ASP A 208 -6.00 -9.79 -24.21
N GLU A 209 -5.63 -9.08 -25.29
CA GLU A 209 -4.52 -9.49 -26.16
C GLU A 209 -3.17 -9.43 -25.42
N LEU A 210 -2.93 -8.36 -24.65
CA LEU A 210 -1.73 -8.25 -23.81
C LEU A 210 -1.66 -9.38 -22.78
N TRP A 211 -2.79 -9.71 -22.15
CA TRP A 211 -2.84 -10.81 -21.20
C TRP A 211 -2.58 -12.17 -21.85
N ALA A 212 -3.19 -12.42 -23.03
CA ALA A 212 -2.95 -13.62 -23.81
C ALA A 212 -1.47 -13.79 -24.20
N GLU A 213 -0.78 -12.70 -24.51
CA GLU A 213 0.66 -12.74 -24.78
C GLU A 213 1.49 -12.97 -23.51
N TYR A 214 1.12 -12.32 -22.41
CA TYR A 214 1.78 -12.53 -21.12
C TYR A 214 1.70 -13.99 -20.66
N ILE A 215 0.53 -14.64 -20.76
CA ILE A 215 0.41 -16.06 -20.36
C ILE A 215 1.21 -16.99 -21.29
N ALA A 216 1.37 -16.61 -22.56
CA ALA A 216 2.15 -17.38 -23.53
C ALA A 216 3.66 -17.21 -23.32
N SER A 217 4.11 -16.08 -22.77
CA SER A 217 5.54 -15.77 -22.54
C SER A 217 5.74 -14.91 -21.28
N PRO A 218 5.58 -15.48 -20.06
CA PRO A 218 5.48 -14.72 -18.81
C PRO A 218 6.84 -14.30 -18.20
N ALA A 219 7.94 -14.47 -18.94
CA ALA A 219 9.26 -14.07 -18.50
C ALA A 219 9.35 -12.53 -18.39
N LEU A 220 9.98 -12.00 -17.33
CA LEU A 220 10.13 -10.56 -17.08
C LEU A 220 11.39 -10.01 -17.75
#